data_AF-A0AAW8TEH5-F1
#
_entry.id   AF-A0AAW8TEH5-F1
#
_cell.length_a   1.000
_cell.length_b   1.000
_cell.length_c   1.000
_cell.angle_alpha   90.00
_cell.angle_beta   90.00
_cell.angle_gamma   90.00
#
_symmetry.space_group_name_H-M   'P 1'
#
loop_
_entity.id
_entity.type
_entity.pdbx_description
1 polymer ?
#
loop_
_entity_poly.entity_id
_entity_poly.type
_entity_poly.pdbx_seq_one_letter_code
_entity_poly.pdbx_strand_id
1 'polypeptide(L)' 'MIAQVNLVLNGIVYCLKGAIVTIDKRKGKYSIVKRVEQDGEKEKEILFKVSNDLLENYFTEIMSYPQDINS' A
#
# COMPACT_ATOMS: atom_id res chain seq x y z
N MET A 1 2.58 2.75 -3.82
CA MET A 1 1.57 3.75 -3.36
C MET A 1 1.79 4.01 -1.88
N ILE A 2 1.29 5.14 -1.36
CA ILE A 2 1.39 5.53 0.05
C ILE A 2 -0.01 5.65 0.65
N ALA A 3 -0.22 5.06 1.82
CA ALA A 3 -1.47 5.18 2.56
C ALA A 3 -1.67 6.62 3.07
N GLN A 4 -2.82 7.23 2.77
CA GLN A 4 -3.17 8.59 3.19
C GLN A 4 -3.85 8.63 4.57
N VAL A 5 -4.36 7.49 5.04
CA VAL A 5 -5.08 7.33 6.30
C VAL A 5 -4.63 6.07 7.03
N ASN A 6 -4.95 5.97 8.32
CA ASN A 6 -4.84 4.71 9.04
C ASN A 6 -5.98 3.79 8.60
N LEU A 7 -5.64 2.62 8.08
CA LEU A 7 -6.59 1.59 7.68
C LEU A 7 -6.78 0.61 8.84
N VAL A 8 -7.88 0.80 9.58
CA VAL A 8 -8.27 -0.01 10.72
C VAL A 8 -9.66 -0.59 10.47
N LEU A 9 -9.81 -1.91 10.63
CA LEU A 9 -11.09 -2.59 10.50
C LEU A 9 -11.29 -3.49 11.72
N ASN A 10 -12.38 -3.30 12.45
CA ASN A 10 -12.71 -4.07 13.67
C ASN A 10 -11.56 -4.11 14.69
N GLY A 11 -10.85 -2.99 14.86
CA GLY A 11 -9.69 -2.89 15.77
C GLY A 11 -8.38 -3.48 15.24
N ILE A 12 -8.38 -4.10 14.05
CA ILE A 12 -7.17 -4.63 13.40
C ILE A 12 -6.57 -3.54 12.51
N VAL A 13 -5.29 -3.23 12.73
CA VAL A 13 -4.54 -2.27 11.91
C VAL A 13 -3.94 -3.00 10.71
N TYR A 14 -4.40 -2.64 9.51
CA TYR A 14 -3.89 -3.19 8.25
C TYR A 14 -2.72 -2.37 7.71
N CYS A 15 -2.84 -1.04 7.72
CA CYS A 15 -1.70 -0.16 7.50
C CYS A 15 -1.88 1.19 8.19
N LEU A 16 -0.76 1.80 8.56
CA LEU A 16 -0.74 3.16 9.10
C LEU A 16 -0.59 4.18 7.97
N LYS A 17 -1.03 5.41 8.22
CA LYS A 17 -0.79 6.56 7.34
C LYS A 17 0.70 6.70 7.07
N GLY A 18 1.08 6.93 5.82
CA GLY A 18 2.46 7.02 5.36
C GLY A 18 3.09 5.68 4.99
N ALA A 19 2.45 4.54 5.29
CA ALA A 19 2.98 3.23 4.90
C ALA A 19 3.05 3.09 3.38
N ILE A 20 4.17 2.55 2.89
CA ILE A 20 4.34 2.18 1.49
C ILE A 20 3.70 0.82 1.26
N VAL A 21 2.86 0.75 0.24
CA VAL A 21 2.19 -0.48 -0.19
C VAL A 21 2.27 -0.65 -1.70
N THR A 22 2.11 -1.88 -2.15
CA THR A 22 2.05 -2.23 -3.58
C THR A 22 0.75 -2.97 -3.90
N ILE A 23 0.27 -2.85 -5.14
CA ILE A 23 -0.83 -3.69 -5.62
C ILE A 23 -0.21 -5.00 -6.09
N ASP A 24 -0.53 -6.10 -5.39
CA ASP A 24 -0.08 -7.43 -5.76
C ASP A 24 -0.94 -8.01 -6.90
N LYS A 25 -2.27 -7.86 -6.79
CA LYS A 25 -3.21 -8.38 -7.79
C LYS A 25 -4.48 -7.57 -7.84
N ARG A 26 -5.07 -7.40 -9.04
CA ARG A 26 -6.43 -6.87 -9.21
C ARG A 26 -7.39 -8.01 -9.61
N LYS A 27 -8.56 -8.11 -8.96
CA LYS A 27 -9.58 -9.13 -9.25
C LYS A 27 -11.00 -8.58 -9.07
N GLY A 28 -11.69 -8.35 -10.19
CA GLY A 28 -13.06 -7.84 -10.18
C GLY A 28 -13.14 -6.49 -9.48
N LYS A 29 -14.05 -6.36 -8.50
CA LYS A 29 -14.29 -5.11 -7.75
C LYS A 29 -13.22 -4.79 -6.68
N TYR A 30 -12.20 -5.62 -6.55
CA TYR A 30 -11.23 -5.50 -5.47
C TYR A 30 -9.80 -5.71 -5.94
N SER A 31 -8.86 -5.15 -5.18
CA SER A 31 -7.43 -5.35 -5.32
C SER A 31 -6.85 -5.95 -4.04
N ILE A 32 -5.82 -6.78 -4.20
CA ILE A 32 -4.98 -7.26 -3.13
C ILE A 32 -3.80 -6.30 -3.02
N VAL A 33 -3.69 -5.69 -1.85
CA VAL A 33 -2.64 -4.75 -1.49
C VAL A 33 -1.65 -5.48 -0.59
N LYS A 34 -0.36 -5.31 -0.88
CA LYS A 34 0.76 -5.86 -0.11
C LYS A 34 1.48 -4.75 0.64
N ARG A 35 1.74 -5.00 1.92
CA ARG A 35 2.68 -4.24 2.74
C ARG A 35 3.81 -5.18 3.16
N VAL A 36 5.04 -4.69 3.10
CA VAL A 36 6.21 -5.39 3.64
C VAL A 36 6.66 -4.61 4.86
N GLU A 37 6.83 -5.30 5.98
CA GLU A 37 7.38 -4.75 7.21
C GLU A 37 8.64 -5.52 7.60
N GLN A 38 9.60 -4.84 8.22
CA GLN A 38 10.74 -5.48 8.84
C GLN A 38 10.43 -5.81 10.29
N ASP A 39 10.58 -7.08 10.65
CA ASP A 39 10.50 -7.61 12.00
C ASP A 39 11.90 -8.13 12.39
N GLY A 40 12.75 -7.21 12.84
CA GLY A 40 14.18 -7.46 13.00
C GLY A 40 14.86 -7.78 11.68
N GLU A 41 15.44 -8.97 11.55
CA GLU A 41 16.11 -9.43 10.32
C GLU A 41 15.17 -10.12 9.32
N LYS A 42 13.88 -10.27 9.65
CA LYS A 42 12.92 -10.97 8.81
C LYS A 42 11.96 -9.99 8.16
N GLU A 43 11.73 -10.17 6.86
CA GLU A 43 10.65 -9.50 6.16
C GLU A 43 9.34 -10.25 6.40
N LYS A 44 8.30 -9.49 6.76
CA LYS A 44 6.95 -9.99 6.90
C LYS A 44 6.06 -9.33 5.86
N GLU A 45 5.45 -10.16 5.03
CA GLU A 45 4.45 -9.70 4.06
C GLU A 45 3.05 -9.76 4.65
N ILE A 46 2.28 -8.70 4.45
CA ILE A 46 0.89 -8.60 4.86
C ILE A 46 0.05 -8.26 3.63
N LEU A 47 -0.87 -9.17 3.32
CA LEU A 47 -1.79 -9.04 2.19
C LEU A 47 -3.19 -8.73 2.69
N PHE A 48 -3.84 -7.75 2.09
CA PHE A 48 -5.21 -7.40 2.42
C PHE A 48 -5.99 -6.92 1.20
N LYS A 49 -7.32 -7.02 1.28
CA LYS A 49 -8.23 -6.75 0.18
C LYS A 49 -8.84 -5.37 0.33
N VAL A 50 -8.80 -4.58 -0.74
CA VAL A 50 -9.38 -3.23 -0.79
C VAL A 50 -10.31 -3.14 -2.00
N SER A 51 -11.44 -2.45 -1.87
CA SER A 51 -12.31 -2.13 -3.01
C SER A 51 -11.56 -1.24 -4.00
N ASN A 52 -11.71 -1.47 -5.30
CA ASN A 52 -11.07 -0.61 -6.30
C ASN A 52 -11.57 0.85 -6.20
N ASP A 53 -12.83 1.04 -5.85
CA ASP A 53 -13.44 2.37 -5.70
C ASP A 53 -12.88 3.13 -4.47
N LEU A 54 -12.31 2.41 -3.51
CA LEU A 54 -11.73 3.00 -2.30
C LEU A 54 -10.21 3.15 -2.38
N LEU A 55 -9.56 2.50 -3.35
CA LEU A 55 -8.11 2.54 -3.50
C LEU A 55 -7.61 3.97 -3.69
N GLU A 56 -8.24 4.74 -4.57
CA GLU A 56 -7.87 6.13 -4.86
C GLU A 56 -8.14 7.08 -3.68
N ASN A 57 -9.10 6.74 -2.82
CA ASN A 57 -9.42 7.53 -1.62
C ASN A 57 -8.44 7.28 -0.47
N TYR A 58 -7.87 6.08 -0.38
CA TYR A 58 -7.01 5.68 0.73
C TYR A 58 -5.52 5.69 0.39
N PHE A 59 -5.17 5.67 -0.89
CA PHE A 59 -3.79 5.56 -1.34
C PHE A 59 -3.48 6.56 -2.45
N THR A 60 -2.26 7.10 -2.42
CA THR A 60 -1.74 7.97 -3.47
C THR A 60 -0.56 7.28 -4.16
N GLU A 61 -0.47 7.43 -5.48
CA GLU A 61 0.67 6.92 -6.24
C GLU A 61 1.96 7.64 -5.82
N ILE A 62 3.07 6.89 -5.80
CA ILE A 62 4.39 7.48 -5.61
C ILE A 62 4.83 7.93 -6.99
N MET A 63 4.79 9.23 -7.26
CA MET A 63 5.39 9.77 -8.47
C MET A 63 6.91 9.66 -8.31
N SER A 64 7.52 8.71 -9.01
CA SER A 64 8.96 8.75 -9.25
C SER A 64 9.22 9.74 -10.37
N TYR A 65 9.78 10.90 -10.05
CA TYR A 65 10.35 11.77 -11.08
C TYR A 65 11.52 11.02 -11.74
N PRO A 66 11.58 10.94 -13.08
CA PRO A 66 12.80 10.46 -13.72
C PRO A 66 13.96 11.34 -13.24
N GLN A 67 15.00 10.71 -12.69
CA GLN A 67 16.24 11.43 -12.41
C GLN A 67 16.74 11.95 -13.75
N ASP A 68 16.86 13.28 -13.87
CA ASP A 68 17.46 13.91 -15.04
C ASP A 68 18.84 13.29 -15.27
N ILE A 69 18.94 12.48 -16.31
CA ILE A 69 20.20 11.96 -16.83
C ILE A 69 20.85 13.14 -17.53
N ASN A 70 21.68 13.92 -16.83
CA ASN A 70 22.71 14.76 -17.42
C ASN A 70 23.67 15.25 -16.32
N SER A 71 24.82 14.59 -16.21
CA SER A 71 26.03 15.17 -15.64
C SER A 71 27.19 14.95 -16.59
#